data_AF-A0A524C8Q1-F1
#
_entry.id   AF-A0A524C8Q1-F1
#
_cell.length_a   1.000
_cell.length_b   1.000
_cell.length_c   1.000
_cell.angle_alpha   90.00
_cell.angle_beta   90.00
_cell.angle_gamma   90.00
#
_symmetry.space_group_name_H-M   'P 1'
#
loop_
_entity.id
_entity.type
_entity.pdbx_description
1 polymer ?
#
loop_
_entity_poly.entity_id
_entity_poly.type
_entity_poly.pdbx_seq_one_letter_code
_entity_poly.pdbx_strand_id
1 'polypeptide(L)'
;MPEKSPKKNGSPKELRKRREKQRRRENIILAAEKIFSSEGFKETNMDQVANDAGFSKATIYQYFNSKEDLYLAICVKAYQKLNSLLQEREDQLGSKFLFSSTSSVLMELIIKYPFYSELFNAKFIRRKLAEIHRKRKNKEKLTQSEQEFFEADKKSSNYIFKALNNNLRESGEEVDKNIINSMAEALGSITTGLINELLFRHKYFGLNEKGIKEILDFITRLIDFGIQNYTEIIP
;
A
#
# COMPACT_ATOMS: atom_id res chain seq x y z
N MET A 1 11.10 8.69 45.54
CA MET A 1 10.93 7.52 44.64
C MET A 1 11.86 7.73 43.45
N PRO A 2 12.88 6.91 43.18
CA PRO A 2 13.75 7.14 42.05
C PRO A 2 13.10 6.65 40.75
N GLU A 3 13.14 7.53 39.75
CA GLU A 3 12.64 7.35 38.39
C GLU A 3 13.26 6.12 37.72
N LYS A 4 12.42 5.33 37.04
CA LYS A 4 12.86 4.24 36.18
C LYS A 4 13.61 4.81 34.98
N SER A 5 14.91 4.52 34.91
CA SER A 5 15.78 4.87 33.78
C SER A 5 15.23 4.32 32.45
N PRO A 6 15.37 5.05 31.32
CA PRO A 6 14.93 4.57 30.01
C PRO A 6 15.80 3.40 29.53
N LYS A 7 15.16 2.37 28.97
CA LYS A 7 15.79 1.13 28.47
C LYS A 7 16.90 1.44 27.44
N LYS A 8 18.09 0.85 27.66
CA LYS A 8 19.30 0.93 26.83
C LYS A 8 19.04 0.68 25.34
N ASN A 9 19.43 1.64 24.50
CA ASN A 9 19.77 1.38 23.10
C ASN A 9 20.94 0.37 23.02
N GLY A 10 20.83 -0.64 22.15
CA GLY A 10 21.77 -1.77 22.08
C GLY A 10 23.23 -1.37 21.79
N SER A 11 24.17 -2.27 22.08
CA SER A 11 25.60 -2.04 21.88
C SER A 11 25.94 -1.71 20.41
N PRO A 12 27.04 -0.97 20.12
CA PRO A 12 27.43 -0.64 18.74
C PRO A 12 27.55 -1.87 17.82
N LYS A 13 27.98 -3.02 18.35
CA LYS A 13 28.07 -4.30 17.62
C LYS A 13 26.70 -4.85 17.23
N GLU A 14 25.71 -4.77 18.13
CA GLU A 14 24.34 -5.21 17.86
C GLU A 14 23.66 -4.32 16.82
N LEU A 15 23.87 -3.00 16.89
CA LEU A 15 23.36 -2.05 15.91
C LEU A 15 23.94 -2.33 14.51
N ARG A 16 25.26 -2.58 14.41
CA ARG A 16 25.91 -2.95 13.14
C ARG A 16 25.32 -4.23 12.56
N LYS A 17 25.14 -5.27 13.38
CA LYS A 17 24.54 -6.55 12.94
C LYS A 17 23.09 -6.39 12.46
N ARG A 18 22.29 -5.56 13.15
CA ARG A 18 20.91 -5.26 12.72
C ARG A 18 20.87 -4.53 11.37
N ARG A 19 21.72 -3.51 11.19
CA ARG A 19 21.83 -2.79 9.91
C ARG A 19 22.24 -3.71 8.76
N GLU A 20 23.21 -4.59 9.00
CA GLU A 20 23.63 -5.56 7.99
C GLU A 20 22.52 -6.55 7.64
N LYS A 21 21.79 -7.07 8.65
CA LYS A 21 20.63 -7.93 8.42
C LYS A 21 19.55 -7.23 7.58
N GLN A 22 19.26 -5.98 7.90
CA GLN A 22 18.27 -5.19 7.16
C GLN A 22 18.72 -4.96 5.70
N ARG A 23 19.97 -4.59 5.47
CA ARG A 23 20.53 -4.42 4.12
C ARG A 23 20.44 -5.71 3.29
N ARG A 24 20.75 -6.87 3.89
CA ARG A 24 20.61 -8.16 3.21
C ARG A 24 19.15 -8.47 2.87
N ARG A 25 18.22 -8.17 3.77
CA ARG A 25 16.78 -8.32 3.53
C ARG A 25 16.34 -7.45 2.34
N GLU A 26 16.78 -6.19 2.29
CA GLU A 26 16.48 -5.25 1.20
C GLU A 26 17.04 -5.73 -0.13
N ASN A 27 18.28 -6.24 -0.17
CA ASN A 27 18.87 -6.83 -1.38
C ASN A 27 18.04 -8.00 -1.91
N ILE A 28 17.56 -8.89 -1.03
CA ILE A 28 16.69 -10.00 -1.41
C ILE A 28 15.37 -9.48 -2.00
N ILE A 29 14.77 -8.45 -1.39
CA ILE A 29 13.51 -7.86 -1.88
C ILE A 29 13.71 -7.25 -3.27
N LEU A 30 14.82 -6.56 -3.51
CA LEU A 30 15.13 -5.95 -4.81
C LEU A 30 15.30 -7.01 -5.91
N ALA A 31 16.05 -8.08 -5.63
CA ALA A 31 16.21 -9.20 -6.56
C ALA A 31 14.86 -9.90 -6.84
N ALA A 32 14.06 -10.10 -5.80
CA ALA A 32 12.75 -10.70 -5.92
C ALA A 32 11.81 -9.83 -6.78
N GLU A 33 11.77 -8.52 -6.54
CA GLU A 33 10.95 -7.57 -7.29
C GLU A 33 11.24 -7.61 -8.80
N LYS A 34 12.52 -7.71 -9.19
CA LYS A 34 12.94 -7.85 -10.60
C LYS A 34 12.39 -9.15 -11.24
N ILE A 35 12.40 -10.25 -10.52
CA ILE A 35 11.93 -11.55 -11.05
C ILE A 35 10.40 -11.63 -11.02
N PHE A 36 9.77 -11.21 -9.93
CA PHE A 36 8.31 -11.19 -9.83
C PHE A 36 7.65 -10.26 -10.86
N SER A 37 8.29 -9.14 -11.20
CA SER A 37 7.78 -8.22 -12.22
C SER A 37 7.91 -8.75 -13.66
N SER A 38 8.79 -9.72 -13.91
CA SER A 38 8.96 -10.31 -15.23
C SER A 38 8.16 -11.60 -15.41
N GLU A 39 8.10 -12.45 -14.38
CA GLU A 39 7.50 -13.79 -14.48
C GLU A 39 6.13 -13.89 -13.77
N GLY A 40 5.79 -12.92 -12.91
CA GLY A 40 4.58 -12.95 -12.10
C GLY A 40 4.67 -13.91 -10.91
N PHE A 41 3.69 -13.81 -10.00
CA PHE A 41 3.72 -14.55 -8.73
C PHE A 41 3.76 -16.07 -8.90
N LYS A 42 3.02 -16.66 -9.84
CA LYS A 42 2.93 -18.12 -9.96
C LYS A 42 4.24 -18.73 -10.46
N GLU A 43 4.78 -18.19 -11.55
CA GLU A 43 5.92 -18.78 -12.26
C GLU A 43 7.28 -18.51 -11.59
N THR A 44 7.41 -17.41 -10.83
CA THR A 44 8.69 -17.04 -10.18
C THR A 44 9.34 -18.18 -9.39
N ASN A 45 10.58 -18.56 -9.73
CA ASN A 45 11.32 -19.56 -8.97
C ASN A 45 12.18 -18.93 -7.85
N MET A 46 12.05 -19.45 -6.63
CA MET A 46 12.86 -19.00 -5.48
C MET A 46 14.36 -19.28 -5.64
N ASP A 47 14.76 -20.25 -6.48
CA ASP A 47 16.17 -20.49 -6.82
C ASP A 47 16.73 -19.37 -7.70
N GLN A 48 15.95 -18.83 -8.65
CA GLN A 48 16.36 -17.67 -9.44
C GLN A 48 16.54 -16.43 -8.55
N VAL A 49 15.62 -16.22 -7.60
CA VAL A 49 15.70 -15.11 -6.64
C VAL A 49 16.95 -15.23 -5.77
N ALA A 50 17.26 -16.44 -5.31
CA ALA A 50 18.48 -16.72 -4.56
C ALA A 50 19.74 -16.36 -5.37
N ASN A 51 19.80 -16.82 -6.61
CA ASN A 51 20.91 -16.57 -7.51
C ASN A 51 21.10 -15.09 -7.83
N ASP A 52 20.02 -14.35 -8.18
CA ASP A 52 20.08 -12.91 -8.48
C ASP A 52 20.45 -12.09 -7.24
N ALA A 53 19.97 -12.49 -6.05
CA ALA A 53 20.31 -11.84 -4.79
C ALA A 53 21.73 -12.17 -4.27
N GLY A 54 22.42 -13.16 -4.86
CA GLY A 54 23.73 -13.63 -4.41
C GLY A 54 23.68 -14.41 -3.09
N PHE A 55 22.57 -15.09 -2.79
CA PHE A 55 22.37 -15.87 -1.57
C PHE A 55 21.94 -17.30 -1.89
N SER A 56 22.07 -18.21 -0.92
CA SER A 56 21.43 -19.53 -1.06
C SER A 56 19.92 -19.41 -0.82
N LYS A 57 19.14 -20.33 -1.40
CA LYS A 57 17.69 -20.43 -1.12
C LYS A 57 17.39 -20.61 0.36
N ALA A 58 18.20 -21.41 1.06
CA ALA A 58 18.11 -21.56 2.52
C ALA A 58 18.32 -20.22 3.24
N THR A 59 19.24 -19.39 2.77
CA THR A 59 19.46 -18.04 3.31
C THR A 59 18.24 -17.15 3.08
N ILE A 60 17.60 -17.18 1.91
CA ILE A 60 16.37 -16.41 1.69
C ILE A 60 15.29 -16.81 2.71
N TYR A 61 15.11 -18.11 2.96
CA TYR A 61 14.13 -18.59 3.92
C TYR A 61 14.47 -18.28 5.39
N GLN A 62 15.68 -17.79 5.71
CA GLN A 62 15.99 -17.20 7.03
C GLN A 62 15.42 -15.78 7.19
N TYR A 63 15.11 -15.09 6.09
CA TYR A 63 14.53 -13.74 6.10
C TYR A 63 13.03 -13.74 5.84
N PHE A 64 12.52 -14.70 5.06
CA PHE A 64 11.14 -14.78 4.63
C PHE A 64 10.60 -16.18 4.84
N ASN A 65 9.43 -16.30 5.46
CA ASN A 65 8.87 -17.62 5.82
C ASN A 65 8.35 -18.38 4.60
N SER A 66 8.07 -17.69 3.50
CA SER A 66 7.55 -18.29 2.28
C SER A 66 7.78 -17.36 1.07
N LYS A 67 7.51 -17.87 -0.14
CA LYS A 67 7.43 -17.06 -1.37
C LYS A 67 6.38 -15.95 -1.24
N GLU A 68 5.26 -16.24 -0.57
CA GLU A 68 4.19 -15.27 -0.30
C GLU A 68 4.65 -14.19 0.69
N ASP A 69 5.45 -14.54 1.71
CA ASP A 69 5.99 -13.60 2.69
C ASP A 69 7.03 -12.65 2.07
N LEU A 70 7.80 -13.13 1.09
CA LEU A 70 8.69 -12.30 0.27
C LEU A 70 7.89 -11.41 -0.69
N TYR A 71 6.89 -11.96 -1.39
CA TYR A 71 6.01 -11.17 -2.25
C TYR A 71 5.29 -10.06 -1.46
N LEU A 72 4.86 -10.36 -0.23
CA LEU A 72 4.25 -9.38 0.66
C LEU A 72 5.21 -8.22 0.98
N ALA A 73 6.51 -8.50 1.17
CA ALA A 73 7.51 -7.45 1.37
C ALA A 73 7.67 -6.52 0.15
N ILE A 74 7.40 -7.01 -1.06
CA ILE A 74 7.35 -6.17 -2.27
C ILE A 74 6.07 -5.32 -2.27
N CYS A 75 4.91 -5.89 -1.88
CA CYS A 75 3.70 -5.10 -1.65
C CYS A 75 3.94 -3.96 -0.63
N VAL A 76 4.69 -4.21 0.44
CA VAL A 76 5.08 -3.15 1.41
C VAL A 76 5.77 -1.98 0.69
N LYS A 77 6.71 -2.25 -0.23
CA LYS A 77 7.37 -1.18 -1.00
C LYS A 77 6.39 -0.38 -1.85
N ALA A 78 5.42 -1.04 -2.48
CA ALA A 78 4.36 -0.38 -3.24
C ALA A 78 3.52 0.54 -2.34
N TYR A 79 3.09 0.07 -1.16
CA TYR A 79 2.38 0.89 -0.18
C TYR A 79 3.24 2.02 0.36
N GLN A 80 4.53 1.80 0.63
CA GLN A 80 5.45 2.85 1.07
C GLN A 80 5.58 3.94 0.01
N LYS A 81 5.65 3.56 -1.27
CA LYS A 81 5.69 4.55 -2.36
C LYS A 81 4.38 5.31 -2.47
N LEU A 82 3.23 4.62 -2.40
CA LEU A 82 1.91 5.26 -2.36
C LEU A 82 1.82 6.24 -1.18
N ASN A 83 2.22 5.83 0.01
CA ASN A 83 2.21 6.66 1.21
C ASN A 83 3.14 7.88 1.09
N SER A 84 4.29 7.76 0.41
CA SER A 84 5.16 8.90 0.12
C SER A 84 4.45 9.91 -0.78
N LEU A 85 3.85 9.45 -1.87
CA LEU A 85 3.14 10.31 -2.81
C LEU A 85 1.94 10.99 -2.13
N LEU A 86 1.17 10.26 -1.32
CA LEU A 86 0.06 10.83 -0.54
C LEU A 86 0.54 11.87 0.47
N GLN A 87 1.66 11.61 1.17
CA GLN A 87 2.24 12.60 2.08
C GLN A 87 2.70 13.85 1.34
N GLU A 88 3.42 13.70 0.23
CA GLU A 88 3.89 14.82 -0.59
C GLU A 88 2.73 15.69 -1.08
N ARG A 89 1.59 15.07 -1.46
CA ARG A 89 0.38 15.81 -1.83
C ARG A 89 -0.30 16.47 -0.63
N GLU A 90 -0.37 15.79 0.52
CA GLU A 90 -0.91 16.36 1.75
C GLU A 90 -0.12 17.60 2.17
N ASP A 91 1.21 17.54 2.10
CA ASP A 91 2.10 18.65 2.47
C ASP A 91 1.95 19.84 1.51
N GLN A 92 1.66 19.58 0.23
CA GLN A 92 1.50 20.62 -0.81
C GLN A 92 0.12 21.30 -0.78
N LEU A 93 -0.93 20.52 -0.60
CA LEU A 93 -2.31 20.98 -0.82
C LEU A 93 -3.13 21.04 0.48
N GLY A 94 -2.71 20.31 1.53
CA GLY A 94 -3.48 20.07 2.74
C GLY A 94 -4.43 18.87 2.61
N SER A 95 -4.76 18.23 3.73
CA SER A 95 -5.54 16.99 3.78
C SER A 95 -6.92 17.08 3.11
N LYS A 96 -7.50 18.29 3.07
CA LYS A 96 -8.81 18.54 2.45
C LYS A 96 -8.81 18.24 0.95
N PHE A 97 -7.74 18.61 0.26
CA PHE A 97 -7.59 18.47 -1.19
C PHE A 97 -6.93 17.15 -1.60
N LEU A 98 -6.71 16.24 -0.65
CA LEU A 98 -6.18 14.91 -0.97
C LEU A 98 -7.12 14.15 -1.90
N PHE A 99 -8.44 14.30 -1.75
CA PHE A 99 -9.39 13.64 -2.65
C PHE A 99 -9.25 14.12 -4.09
N SER A 100 -9.32 15.43 -4.32
CA SER A 100 -9.19 16.00 -5.66
C SER A 100 -7.81 15.78 -6.29
N SER A 101 -6.78 15.46 -5.49
CA SER A 101 -5.43 15.13 -5.97
C SER A 101 -5.15 13.63 -6.09
N THR A 102 -6.05 12.74 -5.66
CA THR A 102 -5.82 11.29 -5.79
C THR A 102 -5.62 10.86 -7.24
N SER A 103 -6.34 11.43 -8.22
CA SER A 103 -6.08 11.18 -9.66
C SER A 103 -4.61 11.34 -10.03
N SER A 104 -3.97 12.41 -9.55
CA SER A 104 -2.57 12.69 -9.86
C SER A 104 -1.62 11.68 -9.22
N VAL A 105 -1.88 11.28 -7.97
CA VAL A 105 -1.11 10.26 -7.25
C VAL A 105 -1.22 8.91 -7.94
N LEU A 106 -2.43 8.54 -8.36
CA LEU A 106 -2.70 7.30 -9.06
C LEU A 106 -2.06 7.26 -10.44
N MET A 107 -2.18 8.34 -11.22
CA MET A 107 -1.47 8.49 -12.49
C MET A 107 0.03 8.34 -12.33
N GLU A 108 0.60 8.99 -11.31
CA GLU A 108 2.02 8.91 -11.04
C GLU A 108 2.45 7.49 -10.68
N LEU A 109 1.65 6.78 -9.88
CA LEU A 109 1.90 5.38 -9.52
C LEU A 109 1.84 4.45 -10.73
N ILE A 110 0.80 4.60 -11.56
CA ILE A 110 0.57 3.79 -12.78
C ILE A 110 1.69 3.96 -13.79
N ILE A 111 2.05 5.21 -14.11
CA ILE A 111 3.02 5.51 -15.18
C ILE A 111 4.44 5.17 -14.73
N LYS A 112 4.83 5.58 -13.51
CA LYS A 112 6.22 5.42 -13.05
C LYS A 112 6.49 4.04 -12.47
N TYR A 113 5.46 3.34 -11.98
CA TYR A 113 5.60 2.05 -11.31
C TYR A 113 4.54 1.03 -11.77
N PRO A 114 4.48 0.64 -13.07
CA PRO A 114 3.43 -0.24 -13.60
C PRO A 114 3.30 -1.59 -12.88
N PHE A 115 4.41 -2.13 -12.40
CA PHE A 115 4.37 -3.37 -11.61
C PHE A 115 3.67 -3.17 -10.25
N TYR A 116 3.85 -2.02 -9.61
CA TYR A 116 3.24 -1.75 -8.29
C TYR A 116 1.72 -1.71 -8.37
N SER A 117 1.15 -1.23 -9.47
CA SER A 117 -0.31 -1.32 -9.68
C SER A 117 -0.83 -2.77 -9.66
N GLU A 118 -0.08 -3.73 -10.21
CA GLU A 118 -0.46 -5.15 -10.20
C GLU A 118 -0.38 -5.77 -8.79
N LEU A 119 0.44 -5.19 -7.90
CA LEU A 119 0.60 -5.63 -6.52
C LEU A 119 -0.59 -5.27 -5.63
N PHE A 120 -1.40 -4.27 -6.00
CA PHE A 120 -2.66 -3.93 -5.32
C PHE A 120 -3.81 -4.86 -5.73
N ASN A 121 -3.53 -6.14 -6.01
CA ASN A 121 -4.58 -7.10 -6.34
C ASN A 121 -5.56 -7.25 -5.17
N ALA A 122 -6.79 -6.72 -5.33
CA ALA A 122 -7.80 -6.66 -4.27
C ALA A 122 -8.09 -8.03 -3.63
N LYS A 123 -8.03 -9.13 -4.40
CA LYS A 123 -8.27 -10.48 -3.87
C LYS A 123 -7.13 -10.94 -2.96
N PHE A 124 -5.89 -10.71 -3.38
CA PHE A 124 -4.72 -11.06 -2.57
C PHE A 124 -4.66 -10.22 -1.28
N ILE A 125 -4.79 -8.91 -1.42
CA ILE A 125 -4.74 -7.94 -0.31
C ILE A 125 -5.82 -8.27 0.73
N ARG A 126 -7.09 -8.41 0.32
CA ARG A 126 -8.19 -8.73 1.24
C ARG A 126 -7.98 -10.06 1.96
N ARG A 127 -7.53 -11.10 1.24
CA ARG A 127 -7.22 -12.40 1.85
C ARG A 127 -6.12 -12.26 2.91
N LYS A 128 -5.05 -11.52 2.60
CA LYS A 128 -3.92 -11.34 3.51
C LYS A 128 -4.29 -10.49 4.74
N LEU A 129 -5.05 -9.41 4.55
CA LEU A 129 -5.58 -8.61 5.66
C LEU A 129 -6.46 -9.47 6.57
N ALA A 130 -7.38 -10.27 6.01
CA ALA A 130 -8.23 -11.17 6.79
C ALA A 130 -7.40 -12.21 7.60
N GLU A 131 -6.34 -12.77 6.99
CA GLU A 131 -5.41 -13.66 7.68
C GLU A 131 -4.70 -12.96 8.84
N ILE A 132 -4.16 -11.76 8.61
CA ILE A 132 -3.49 -10.95 9.63
C ILE A 132 -4.45 -10.61 10.78
N HIS A 133 -5.68 -10.20 10.46
CA HIS A 133 -6.72 -9.93 11.46
C HIS A 133 -7.01 -11.16 12.32
N ARG A 134 -7.16 -12.34 11.71
CA ARG A 134 -7.35 -13.60 12.42
C ARG A 134 -6.17 -13.92 13.33
N LYS A 135 -4.93 -13.84 12.82
CA LYS A 135 -3.71 -14.07 13.59
C LYS A 135 -3.64 -13.14 14.81
N ARG A 136 -3.91 -11.85 14.62
CA ARG A 136 -3.94 -10.86 15.72
C ARG A 136 -5.00 -11.19 16.77
N LYS A 137 -6.22 -11.57 16.35
CA LYS A 137 -7.30 -11.98 17.26
C LYS A 137 -6.89 -13.19 18.12
N ASN A 138 -6.16 -14.12 17.52
CA ASN A 138 -5.66 -15.33 18.17
C ASN A 138 -4.31 -15.12 18.90
N LYS A 139 -3.75 -13.90 18.92
CA LYS A 139 -2.43 -13.59 19.46
C LYS A 139 -1.28 -14.39 18.83
N GLU A 140 -1.46 -14.82 17.58
CA GLU A 140 -0.43 -15.48 16.78
C GLU A 140 0.64 -14.46 16.35
N LYS A 141 1.89 -14.92 16.27
CA LYS A 141 3.00 -14.06 15.85
C LYS A 141 2.95 -13.82 14.33
N LEU A 142 2.88 -12.55 13.94
CA LEU A 142 3.01 -12.13 12.56
C LEU A 142 4.47 -12.20 12.09
N THR A 143 4.69 -12.48 10.81
CA THR A 143 6.02 -12.30 10.18
C THR A 143 6.40 -10.83 10.14
N GLN A 144 7.67 -10.53 9.85
CA GLN A 144 8.10 -9.14 9.66
C GLN A 144 7.35 -8.49 8.49
N SER A 145 7.21 -9.18 7.36
CA SER A 145 6.51 -8.64 6.19
C SER A 145 5.02 -8.42 6.46
N GLU A 146 4.36 -9.30 7.22
CA GLU A 146 2.95 -9.12 7.62
C GLU A 146 2.75 -7.88 8.51
N GLN A 147 3.66 -7.64 9.45
CA GLN A 147 3.62 -6.45 10.31
C GLN A 147 3.82 -5.19 9.48
N GLU A 148 4.86 -5.15 8.65
CA GLU A 148 5.17 -4.01 7.78
C GLU A 148 4.02 -3.72 6.80
N PHE A 149 3.42 -4.76 6.22
CA PHE A 149 2.28 -4.66 5.33
C PHE A 149 1.06 -4.07 6.01
N PHE A 150 0.69 -4.60 7.19
CA PHE A 150 -0.46 -4.09 7.93
C PHE A 150 -0.31 -2.62 8.32
N GLU A 151 0.88 -2.21 8.75
CA GLU A 151 1.13 -0.80 9.10
C GLU A 151 1.14 0.11 7.86
N ALA A 152 1.71 -0.35 6.74
CA ALA A 152 1.74 0.43 5.50
C ALA A 152 0.34 0.62 4.88
N ASP A 153 -0.47 -0.44 4.88
CA ASP A 153 -1.86 -0.44 4.42
C ASP A 153 -2.73 0.48 5.31
N LYS A 154 -2.62 0.31 6.63
CA LYS A 154 -3.31 1.19 7.60
C LYS A 154 -2.94 2.65 7.41
N LYS A 155 -1.67 2.95 7.12
CA LYS A 155 -1.21 4.33 6.85
C LYS A 155 -1.90 4.91 5.62
N SER A 156 -1.99 4.15 4.52
CA SER A 156 -2.69 4.60 3.30
C SER A 156 -4.18 4.83 3.53
N SER A 157 -4.88 3.89 4.18
CA SER A 157 -6.30 4.05 4.50
C SER A 157 -6.56 5.28 5.38
N ASN A 158 -5.62 5.63 6.26
CA ASN A 158 -5.75 6.79 7.14
C ASN A 158 -5.70 8.13 6.38
N TYR A 159 -4.99 8.24 5.24
CA TYR A 159 -5.07 9.45 4.41
C TYR A 159 -6.47 9.63 3.83
N ILE A 160 -7.05 8.56 3.28
CA ILE A 160 -8.41 8.55 2.70
C ILE A 160 -9.44 8.88 3.81
N PHE A 161 -9.32 8.22 4.96
CA PHE A 161 -10.19 8.46 6.11
C PHE A 161 -10.14 9.92 6.57
N LYS A 162 -8.94 10.50 6.75
CA LYS A 162 -8.80 11.91 7.16
C LYS A 162 -9.43 12.85 6.14
N ALA A 163 -9.17 12.62 4.86
CA ALA A 163 -9.71 13.44 3.80
C ALA A 163 -11.25 13.36 3.76
N LEU A 164 -11.84 12.18 3.94
CA LEU A 164 -13.30 12.01 4.01
C LEU A 164 -13.89 12.71 5.22
N ASN A 165 -13.33 12.43 6.40
CA ASN A 165 -13.81 12.94 7.66
C ASN A 165 -13.75 14.47 7.70
N ASN A 166 -12.71 15.09 7.13
CA ASN A 166 -12.62 16.55 7.07
C ASN A 166 -13.68 17.15 6.14
N ASN A 167 -13.89 16.57 4.95
CA ASN A 167 -14.87 17.09 4.01
C ASN A 167 -16.32 16.91 4.52
N LEU A 168 -16.66 15.77 5.14
CA LEU A 168 -17.99 15.53 5.72
C LEU A 168 -18.28 16.41 6.94
N ARG A 169 -17.28 16.70 7.78
CA ARG A 169 -17.48 17.63 8.91
C ARG A 169 -17.71 19.06 8.44
N GLU A 170 -17.07 19.47 7.34
CA GLU A 170 -17.30 20.78 6.74
C GLU A 170 -18.68 20.90 6.08
N SER A 171 -19.27 19.79 5.59
CA SER A 171 -20.66 19.78 5.14
C SER A 171 -21.69 19.86 6.29
N GLY A 172 -21.22 19.95 7.54
CA GLY A 172 -22.07 20.09 8.74
C GLY A 172 -22.51 18.79 9.37
N GLU A 173 -22.00 17.64 8.91
CA GLU A 173 -22.46 16.31 9.33
C GLU A 173 -21.50 15.62 10.30
N GLU A 174 -22.08 14.92 11.29
CA GLU A 174 -21.36 14.02 12.18
C GLU A 174 -21.66 12.57 11.79
N VAL A 175 -20.96 12.09 10.75
CA VAL A 175 -21.11 10.71 10.26
C VAL A 175 -20.38 9.72 11.17
N ASP A 176 -21.02 8.58 11.48
CA ASP A 176 -20.42 7.53 12.31
C ASP A 176 -19.06 7.08 11.75
N LYS A 177 -18.07 6.96 12.63
CA LYS A 177 -16.69 6.63 12.25
C LYS A 177 -16.57 5.29 11.53
N ASN A 178 -17.39 4.29 11.84
CA ASN A 178 -17.38 3.01 11.14
C ASN A 178 -17.93 3.14 9.72
N ILE A 179 -18.92 4.02 9.51
CA ILE A 179 -19.41 4.37 8.17
C ILE A 179 -18.30 5.05 7.37
N ILE A 180 -17.63 6.07 7.93
CA ILE A 180 -16.51 6.76 7.25
C ILE A 180 -15.37 5.78 6.92
N ASN A 181 -15.01 4.89 7.85
CA ASN A 181 -14.02 3.85 7.58
C ASN A 181 -14.47 2.92 6.43
N SER A 182 -15.74 2.50 6.43
CA SER A 182 -16.29 1.64 5.38
C SER A 182 -16.32 2.35 4.03
N MET A 183 -16.63 3.66 4.00
CA MET A 183 -16.54 4.50 2.81
C MET A 183 -15.09 4.60 2.31
N ALA A 184 -14.11 4.81 3.20
CA ALA A 184 -12.70 4.87 2.82
C ALA A 184 -12.23 3.56 2.17
N GLU A 185 -12.60 2.41 2.73
CA GLU A 185 -12.28 1.08 2.20
C GLU A 185 -13.00 0.81 0.86
N ALA A 186 -14.24 1.26 0.71
CA ALA A 186 -14.99 1.18 -0.54
C ALA A 186 -14.33 2.03 -1.63
N LEU A 187 -13.93 3.26 -1.32
CA LEU A 187 -13.23 4.15 -2.25
C LEU A 187 -11.87 3.60 -2.65
N GLY A 188 -11.10 3.02 -1.71
CA GLY A 188 -9.86 2.32 -2.03
C GLY A 188 -10.09 1.13 -2.96
N SER A 189 -11.19 0.40 -2.77
CA SER A 189 -11.58 -0.71 -3.66
C SER A 189 -11.99 -0.25 -5.05
N ILE A 190 -12.80 0.81 -5.16
CA ILE A 190 -13.21 1.42 -6.43
C ILE A 190 -11.98 1.91 -7.20
N THR A 191 -11.10 2.62 -6.49
CA THR A 191 -9.83 3.12 -7.01
C THR A 191 -8.96 1.99 -7.58
N THR A 192 -8.80 0.91 -6.83
CA THR A 192 -8.04 -0.27 -7.27
C THR A 192 -8.67 -0.92 -8.51
N GLY A 193 -10.00 -1.06 -8.53
CA GLY A 193 -10.73 -1.58 -9.69
C GLY A 193 -10.54 -0.72 -10.94
N LEU A 194 -10.64 0.60 -10.78
CA LEU A 194 -10.44 1.57 -11.86
C LEU A 194 -9.02 1.51 -12.43
N ILE A 195 -7.99 1.44 -11.58
CA ILE A 195 -6.59 1.30 -12.01
C ILE A 195 -6.41 0.04 -12.86
N ASN A 196 -6.92 -1.10 -12.38
CA ASN A 196 -6.81 -2.37 -13.11
C ASN A 196 -7.49 -2.31 -14.48
N GLU A 197 -8.69 -1.72 -14.55
CA GLU A 197 -9.41 -1.53 -15.82
C GLU A 197 -8.63 -0.62 -16.77
N LEU A 198 -8.13 0.52 -16.29
CA LEU A 198 -7.39 1.47 -17.13
C LEU A 198 -6.07 0.90 -17.64
N LEU A 199 -5.34 0.15 -16.82
CA LEU A 199 -4.13 -0.56 -17.24
C LEU A 199 -4.43 -1.65 -18.27
N PHE A 200 -5.51 -2.41 -18.07
CA PHE A 200 -5.96 -3.41 -19.04
C PHE A 200 -6.30 -2.76 -20.38
N ARG A 201 -7.04 -1.64 -20.37
CA ARG A 201 -7.34 -0.86 -21.58
C ARG A 201 -6.10 -0.27 -22.23
N HIS A 202 -5.15 0.24 -21.44
CA HIS A 202 -3.88 0.74 -21.95
C HIS A 202 -3.11 -0.36 -22.69
N LYS A 203 -2.96 -1.53 -22.04
CA LYS A 203 -2.17 -2.66 -22.54
C LYS A 203 -2.78 -3.33 -23.77
N TYR A 204 -4.10 -3.50 -23.82
CA TYR A 204 -4.75 -4.34 -24.85
C TYR A 204 -5.63 -3.57 -25.84
N PHE A 205 -6.02 -2.34 -25.52
CA PHE A 205 -6.96 -1.54 -26.34
C PHE A 205 -6.38 -0.19 -26.77
N GLY A 206 -5.10 0.09 -26.47
CA GLY A 206 -4.43 1.30 -26.92
C GLY A 206 -4.90 2.59 -26.23
N LEU A 207 -5.53 2.50 -25.06
CA LEU A 207 -5.90 3.69 -24.27
C LEU A 207 -4.63 4.44 -23.86
N ASN A 208 -4.35 5.59 -24.47
CA ASN A 208 -3.15 6.37 -24.19
C ASN A 208 -3.20 7.07 -22.82
N GLU A 209 -2.05 7.58 -22.36
CA GLU A 209 -1.93 8.26 -21.05
C GLU A 209 -2.88 9.45 -20.89
N LYS A 210 -3.17 10.19 -21.98
CA LYS A 210 -4.13 11.30 -21.96
C LYS A 210 -5.54 10.79 -21.65
N GLY A 211 -5.95 9.69 -22.27
CA GLY A 211 -7.25 9.05 -22.01
C GLY A 211 -7.35 8.48 -20.59
N ILE A 212 -6.28 7.85 -20.08
CA ILE A 212 -6.22 7.40 -18.67
C ILE A 212 -6.43 8.58 -17.73
N LYS A 213 -5.71 9.69 -17.96
CA LYS A 213 -5.81 10.91 -17.16
C LYS A 213 -7.24 11.47 -17.17
N GLU A 214 -7.83 11.59 -18.35
CA GLU A 214 -9.17 12.13 -18.53
C GLU A 214 -10.23 11.32 -17.77
N ILE A 215 -10.15 9.99 -17.84
CA ILE A 215 -11.06 9.10 -17.11
C ILE A 215 -10.84 9.20 -15.59
N LEU A 216 -9.59 9.21 -15.13
CA LEU A 216 -9.29 9.37 -13.71
C LEU A 216 -9.82 10.71 -13.17
N ASP A 217 -9.56 11.81 -13.87
CA ASP A 217 -10.03 13.15 -13.50
C ASP A 217 -11.56 13.20 -13.46
N PHE A 218 -12.27 12.57 -14.40
CA PHE A 218 -13.72 12.49 -14.38
C PHE A 218 -14.24 11.73 -13.15
N ILE A 219 -13.72 10.52 -12.88
CA ILE A 219 -14.21 9.68 -11.78
C ILE A 219 -13.89 10.30 -10.42
N THR A 220 -12.71 10.86 -10.22
CA THR A 220 -12.38 11.51 -8.93
C THR A 220 -13.19 12.76 -8.68
N ARG A 221 -13.49 13.56 -9.71
CA ARG A 221 -14.42 14.70 -9.58
C ARG A 221 -15.84 14.26 -9.24
N LEU A 222 -16.31 13.14 -9.80
CA LEU A 222 -17.63 12.58 -9.45
C LEU A 222 -17.67 12.14 -7.98
N ILE A 223 -16.61 11.50 -7.49
CA ILE A 223 -16.48 11.11 -6.08
C ILE A 223 -16.44 12.35 -5.17
N ASP A 224 -15.62 13.35 -5.52
CA ASP A 224 -15.49 14.59 -4.76
C ASP A 224 -16.82 15.35 -4.68
N PHE A 225 -17.55 15.45 -5.81
CA PHE A 225 -18.90 16.01 -5.84
C PHE A 225 -19.85 15.24 -4.91
N GLY A 226 -19.84 13.91 -4.94
CA GLY A 226 -20.69 13.09 -4.08
C GLY A 226 -20.40 13.27 -2.58
N ILE A 227 -19.13 13.46 -2.22
CA ILE A 227 -18.72 13.73 -0.83
C ILE A 227 -19.17 15.13 -0.39
N GLN A 228 -18.99 16.14 -1.24
CA GLN A 228 -19.35 17.53 -0.93
C GLN A 228 -20.86 17.73 -0.80
N ASN A 229 -21.67 16.94 -1.52
CA ASN A 229 -23.14 17.03 -1.53
C ASN A 229 -23.79 15.82 -0.83
N TYR A 230 -23.09 15.22 0.14
CA TYR A 230 -23.51 13.96 0.78
C TYR A 230 -24.95 14.02 1.32
N THR A 231 -25.35 15.12 1.98
CA THR A 231 -26.67 15.32 2.58
C THR A 231 -27.80 15.51 1.56
N GLU A 232 -27.49 16.06 0.40
CA GLU A 232 -28.45 16.22 -0.69
C GLU A 232 -28.72 14.88 -1.40
N ILE A 233 -27.71 14.00 -1.42
CA ILE A 233 -27.77 12.69 -2.10
C ILE A 233 -28.33 11.60 -1.19
N ILE A 234 -28.01 11.63 0.11
CA ILE A 234 -28.46 10.67 1.12
C ILE A 234 -29.28 11.44 2.18
N PRO A 235 -30.59 11.61 1.95
CA PRO A 235 -31.49 12.28 2.89
C PRO A 235 -31.82 11.42 4.13
#